data_AF-A0A7U4TI35-F1
#
_entry.id   AF-A0A7U4TI35-F1
#
_cell.length_a   1.000
_cell.length_b   1.000
_cell.length_c   1.000
_cell.angle_alpha   90.00
_cell.angle_beta   90.00
_cell.angle_gamma   90.00
#
_symmetry.space_group_name_H-M   'P 1'
#
loop_
_entity.id
_entity.type
_entity.pdbx_description
1 polymer ?
#
loop_
_entity_poly.entity_id
_entity_poly.type
_entity_poly.pdbx_seq_one_letter_code
_entity_poly.pdbx_strand_id
1 'polypeptide(L)'
;MRGLGGYACDPTSDKRCRLDQRKFFKAIDAGKDAEHALDEQICPACKLFGCTGWGRKIKITINHSNIQDVNVGFEGKFSIKFVEIKTLTDEEKWLLDKTLYLINKYGTIGARCTLKPSDKPYYRDYGIVRAEGKPDVGKLESHFSKEQLKNYLARQREIFEKQGCTMPSEWPDLRYFIFAPDSGLESGEYREIQVLDIEFLHGEKGKANKFASFKLKKRFWGYTKADEYVFNRVCKELKKKGLELKYGKEVIENEF
;
A
#
# COMPACT_ATOMS: atom_id res chain seq x y z
N MET A 1 5.39 0.63 6.05
CA MET A 1 5.50 1.82 6.94
C MET A 1 4.52 1.76 8.09
N ARG A 2 3.23 2.09 7.91
CA ARG A 2 2.25 2.18 9.02
C ARG A 2 2.12 0.90 9.84
N GLY A 3 2.03 -0.26 9.18
CA GLY A 3 2.00 -1.54 9.89
C GLY A 3 3.29 -1.93 10.62
N LEU A 4 4.41 -1.30 10.27
CA LEU A 4 5.68 -1.43 11.00
C LEU A 4 5.84 -0.35 12.08
N GLY A 5 4.80 0.44 12.35
CA GLY A 5 4.78 1.47 13.40
C GLY A 5 5.26 2.85 12.97
N GLY A 6 5.61 3.08 11.70
CA GLY A 6 6.07 4.38 11.18
C GLY A 6 4.95 5.30 10.70
N TYR A 7 5.27 6.60 10.54
CA TYR A 7 4.33 7.58 9.98
C TYR A 7 4.35 7.56 8.45
N ALA A 8 3.18 7.55 7.83
CA ALA A 8 3.02 7.85 6.40
C ALA A 8 1.73 8.63 6.17
N CYS A 9 1.82 9.75 5.47
CA CYS A 9 0.65 10.59 5.18
C CYS A 9 -0.32 9.87 4.22
N ASP A 10 -1.61 10.20 4.28
CA ASP A 10 -2.52 9.92 3.17
C ASP A 10 -2.37 11.01 2.09
N PRO A 11 -1.90 10.67 0.88
CA PRO A 11 -1.68 11.65 -0.19
C PRO A 11 -2.97 12.28 -0.70
N THR A 12 -4.14 11.70 -0.40
CA THR A 12 -5.46 12.23 -0.77
C THR A 12 -6.05 13.16 0.29
N SER A 13 -5.43 13.24 1.47
CA SER A 13 -5.89 14.11 2.56
C SER A 13 -5.27 15.52 2.50
N ASP A 14 -5.83 16.44 3.27
CA ASP A 14 -5.23 17.76 3.50
C ASP A 14 -3.94 17.68 4.33
N LYS A 15 -3.75 16.59 5.08
CA LYS A 15 -2.56 16.30 5.89
C LYS A 15 -1.46 15.58 5.09
N ARG A 16 -1.44 15.71 3.77
CA ARG A 16 -0.39 15.15 2.90
C ARG A 16 0.95 15.87 3.10
N CYS A 17 2.05 15.13 3.01
CA CYS A 17 3.38 15.72 3.05
C CYS A 17 3.59 16.73 1.92
N ARG A 18 4.29 17.83 2.25
CA ARG A 18 4.81 18.81 1.30
C ARG A 18 6.20 19.21 1.78
N LEU A 19 7.20 19.17 0.90
CA LEU A 19 8.54 19.62 1.24
C LEU A 19 8.58 21.15 1.14
N ASP A 20 8.91 21.82 2.25
CA ASP A 20 9.23 23.24 2.24
C ASP A 20 10.70 23.39 1.81
N GLN A 21 10.91 23.84 0.57
CA GLN A 21 12.24 23.98 0.01
C GLN A 21 13.12 24.94 0.80
N ARG A 22 12.55 26.01 1.39
CA ARG A 22 13.34 26.97 2.19
C ARG A 22 13.85 26.32 3.46
N LYS A 23 12.99 25.58 4.16
CA LYS A 23 13.41 24.82 5.36
C LYS A 23 14.42 23.74 5.01
N PHE A 24 14.22 23.04 3.90
CA PHE A 24 15.15 22.03 3.42
C PHE A 24 16.54 22.62 3.16
N PHE A 25 16.67 23.65 2.30
CA PHE A 25 17.97 24.25 2.00
C PHE A 25 18.63 24.86 3.24
N LYS A 26 17.86 25.50 4.13
CA LYS A 26 18.41 25.98 5.41
C LYS A 26 19.02 24.87 6.27
N ALA A 27 18.43 23.67 6.27
CA ALA A 27 18.98 22.52 6.99
C ALA A 27 20.28 22.02 6.34
N ILE A 28 20.33 21.98 5.00
CA ILE A 28 21.54 21.64 4.25
C ILE A 28 22.66 22.65 4.51
N ASP A 29 22.36 23.95 4.46
CA ASP A 29 23.32 25.03 4.74
C ASP A 29 23.86 24.97 6.17
N ALA A 30 23.06 24.45 7.11
CA ALA A 30 23.46 24.18 8.49
C ALA A 30 24.26 22.87 8.66
N GLY A 31 24.63 22.20 7.57
CA GLY A 31 25.46 20.98 7.57
C GLY A 31 24.70 19.67 7.75
N LYS A 32 23.36 19.68 7.71
CA LYS A 32 22.56 18.45 7.77
C LYS A 32 22.62 17.73 6.43
N ASP A 33 22.72 16.41 6.45
CA ASP A 33 22.60 15.63 5.23
C ASP A 33 21.16 15.65 4.69
N ALA A 34 21.05 15.40 3.38
CA ALA A 34 19.78 15.46 2.68
C ALA A 34 18.74 14.47 3.22
N GLU A 35 19.13 13.28 3.65
CA GLU A 35 18.17 12.27 4.11
C GLU A 35 17.56 12.68 5.45
N HIS A 36 18.36 13.11 6.42
CA HIS A 36 17.84 13.61 7.69
C HIS A 36 17.02 14.89 7.51
N ALA A 37 17.42 15.79 6.59
CA ALA A 37 16.63 16.99 6.28
C ALA A 37 15.27 16.67 5.63
N LEU A 38 15.17 15.58 4.86
CA LEU A 38 13.90 15.08 4.31
C LEU A 38 13.07 14.38 5.38
N ASP A 39 13.67 13.55 6.24
CA ASP A 39 12.99 12.80 7.30
C ASP A 39 12.27 13.72 8.31
N GLU A 40 12.72 14.97 8.42
CA GLU A 40 12.06 15.98 9.25
C GLU A 40 10.80 16.58 8.65
N GLN A 41 10.52 16.35 7.36
CA GLN A 41 9.46 17.06 6.65
C GLN A 41 8.50 16.14 5.87
N ILE A 42 9.02 15.05 5.29
CA ILE A 42 8.23 14.17 4.44
C ILE A 42 8.40 12.70 4.84
N CYS A 43 7.31 11.93 4.77
CA CYS A 43 7.35 10.52 5.14
C CYS A 43 8.15 9.66 4.12
N PRO A 44 8.61 8.45 4.50
CA PRO A 44 9.40 7.59 3.61
C PRO A 44 8.72 7.28 2.27
N ALA A 45 7.39 7.15 2.23
CA ALA A 45 6.64 7.00 0.99
C ALA A 45 6.84 8.20 0.05
N CYS A 46 6.72 9.41 0.60
CA CYS A 46 6.89 10.63 -0.17
C CYS A 46 8.34 10.85 -0.58
N LYS A 47 9.33 10.40 0.20
CA LYS A 47 10.74 10.38 -0.24
C LYS A 47 10.90 9.54 -1.50
N LEU A 48 10.37 8.31 -1.51
CA LEU A 48 10.52 7.37 -2.61
C LEU A 48 9.71 7.76 -3.86
N PHE A 49 8.40 7.99 -3.70
CA PHE A 49 7.46 8.21 -4.80
C PHE A 49 7.25 9.68 -5.17
N GLY A 50 7.74 10.61 -4.35
CA GLY A 50 7.57 12.05 -4.54
C GLY A 50 6.35 12.63 -3.81
N CYS A 51 6.37 13.94 -3.62
CA CYS A 51 5.25 14.75 -3.14
C CYS A 51 5.41 16.19 -3.62
N THR A 52 4.52 17.11 -3.23
CA THR A 52 4.68 18.53 -3.57
C THR A 52 5.99 19.07 -3.01
N GLY A 53 6.83 19.66 -3.87
CA GLY A 53 8.14 20.17 -3.50
C GLY A 53 9.29 19.16 -3.56
N TRP A 54 9.01 17.86 -3.73
CA TRP A 54 10.03 16.80 -3.82
C TRP A 54 9.77 15.84 -5.00
N GLY A 55 10.75 15.72 -5.90
CA GLY A 55 10.70 14.78 -7.01
C GLY A 55 11.05 13.34 -6.59
N ARG A 56 10.29 12.36 -7.10
CA ARG A 56 10.52 10.92 -6.90
C ARG A 56 11.98 10.49 -7.03
N LYS A 57 12.37 9.44 -6.30
CA LYS A 57 13.67 8.78 -6.44
C LYS A 57 13.66 7.64 -7.46
N ILE A 58 12.51 7.03 -7.71
CA ILE A 58 12.35 5.96 -8.72
C ILE A 58 11.39 6.36 -9.84
N LYS A 59 11.69 5.92 -11.06
CA LYS A 59 10.78 5.93 -12.21
C LYS A 59 10.35 4.50 -12.49
N ILE A 60 9.04 4.27 -12.50
CA ILE A 60 8.47 2.98 -12.90
C ILE A 60 8.23 3.04 -14.42
N THR A 61 8.76 2.06 -15.13
CA THR A 61 8.57 1.89 -16.57
C THR A 61 7.98 0.52 -16.85
N ILE A 62 7.11 0.43 -17.85
CA ILE A 62 6.51 -0.83 -18.27
C ILE A 62 6.97 -1.07 -19.70
N ASN A 63 7.61 -2.23 -19.94
CA ASN A 63 7.93 -2.66 -21.29
C ASN A 63 6.70 -3.39 -21.84
N HIS A 64 5.85 -2.66 -22.56
CA HIS A 64 4.74 -3.24 -23.31
C HIS A 64 4.55 -2.51 -24.64
N SER A 65 4.45 -3.27 -25.73
CA SER A 65 4.52 -2.75 -27.10
C SER A 65 3.23 -2.13 -27.64
N ASN A 66 2.09 -2.26 -26.95
CA ASN A 66 0.82 -1.66 -27.38
C ASN A 66 0.01 -1.16 -26.19
N ILE A 67 -0.43 0.11 -26.20
CA ILE A 67 -1.50 0.55 -25.30
C ILE A 67 -2.75 -0.18 -25.77
N GLN A 68 -3.11 -1.27 -25.11
CA GLN A 68 -4.40 -1.90 -25.34
C GLN A 68 -5.52 -0.93 -24.98
N ASP A 69 -6.66 -1.08 -25.66
CA ASP A 69 -7.87 -0.37 -25.30
C ASP A 69 -8.12 -0.52 -23.80
N VAL A 70 -8.15 0.62 -23.10
CA VAL A 70 -8.33 0.71 -21.64
C VAL A 70 -9.65 0.06 -21.19
N ASN A 71 -10.60 -0.16 -22.10
CA ASN A 71 -11.86 -0.83 -21.85
C ASN A 71 -11.78 -2.36 -21.96
N VAL A 72 -10.79 -2.89 -22.69
CA VAL A 72 -10.59 -4.33 -22.89
C VAL A 72 -9.61 -4.90 -21.84
N GLY A 73 -8.63 -4.10 -21.43
CA GLY A 73 -7.60 -4.50 -20.47
C GLY A 73 -6.57 -5.47 -21.07
N PHE A 74 -5.56 -5.84 -20.26
CA PHE A 74 -4.44 -6.68 -20.66
C PHE A 74 -4.41 -8.03 -19.96
N GLU A 75 -4.29 -9.09 -20.77
CA GLU A 75 -3.98 -10.45 -20.33
C GLU A 75 -2.72 -10.91 -21.04
N GLY A 76 -1.70 -11.27 -20.25
CA GLY A 76 -0.40 -11.68 -20.76
C GLY A 76 0.73 -11.35 -19.78
N LYS A 77 1.96 -11.48 -20.27
CA LYS A 77 3.18 -11.17 -19.51
C LYS A 77 3.67 -9.77 -19.88
N PHE A 78 4.12 -9.02 -18.89
CA PHE A 78 4.74 -7.72 -19.06
C PHE A 78 5.85 -7.55 -18.03
N SER A 79 6.79 -6.64 -18.31
CA SER A 79 7.89 -6.35 -17.37
C SER A 79 7.73 -4.95 -16.80
N ILE A 80 7.83 -4.85 -15.47
CA ILE A 80 7.95 -3.58 -14.75
C ILE A 80 9.42 -3.38 -14.43
N LYS A 81 9.99 -2.25 -14.86
CA LYS A 81 11.36 -1.86 -14.55
C LYS A 81 11.35 -0.62 -13.66
N PHE A 82 12.01 -0.75 -12.51
CA PHE A 82 12.29 0.34 -11.58
C PHE A 82 13.62 0.98 -11.95
N VAL A 83 13.58 2.24 -12.37
CA VAL A 83 14.76 3.01 -12.76
C VAL A 83 15.07 3.99 -11.63
N GLU A 84 16.23 3.83 -11.02
CA GLU A 84 16.74 4.76 -10.01
C GLU A 84 17.08 6.11 -10.65
N ILE A 85 16.46 7.18 -10.17
CA ILE A 85 16.73 8.58 -10.56
C ILE A 85 17.60 9.26 -9.52
N LYS A 86 17.46 8.88 -8.26
CA LYS A 86 18.28 9.31 -7.12
C LYS A 86 18.60 8.11 -6.25
N THR A 87 19.73 8.15 -5.56
CA THR A 87 20.17 7.10 -4.66
C THR A 87 19.08 6.68 -3.69
N LEU A 88 18.79 5.38 -3.66
CA LEU A 88 17.87 4.79 -2.69
C LEU A 88 18.62 4.38 -1.42
N THR A 89 18.02 4.68 -0.27
CA THR A 89 18.49 4.13 0.99
C THR A 89 18.06 2.68 1.14
N ASP A 90 18.70 1.93 2.02
CA ASP A 90 18.34 0.52 2.23
C ASP A 90 16.95 0.37 2.85
N GLU A 91 16.48 1.34 3.63
CA GLU A 91 15.10 1.38 4.14
C GLU A 91 14.09 1.54 3.00
N GLU A 92 14.39 2.39 2.02
CA GLU A 92 13.53 2.63 0.85
C GLU A 92 13.46 1.38 -0.04
N LYS A 93 14.60 0.72 -0.27
CA LYS A 93 14.68 -0.55 -0.99
C LYS A 93 13.88 -1.65 -0.30
N TRP A 94 14.03 -1.80 1.02
CA TRP A 94 13.29 -2.79 1.80
C TRP A 94 11.78 -2.56 1.71
N LEU A 95 11.34 -1.30 1.90
CA LEU A 95 9.93 -0.94 1.83
C LEU A 95 9.35 -1.18 0.44
N LEU A 96 10.12 -0.91 -0.62
CA LEU A 96 9.73 -1.20 -2.00
C LEU A 96 9.59 -2.71 -2.21
N ASP A 97 10.58 -3.51 -1.82
CA ASP A 97 10.55 -4.97 -1.93
C ASP A 97 9.31 -5.57 -1.26
N LYS A 98 9.05 -5.23 0.01
CA LYS A 98 7.85 -5.73 0.71
C LYS A 98 6.55 -5.22 0.12
N THR A 99 6.54 -4.02 -0.48
CA THR A 99 5.36 -3.52 -1.21
C THR A 99 5.08 -4.40 -2.43
N LEU A 100 6.12 -4.76 -3.20
CA LEU A 100 5.99 -5.65 -4.36
C LEU A 100 5.61 -7.08 -3.95
N TYR A 101 6.17 -7.58 -2.85
CA TYR A 101 5.79 -8.85 -2.25
C TYR A 101 4.29 -8.90 -1.94
N LEU A 102 3.78 -7.87 -1.24
CA LEU A 102 2.36 -7.78 -0.90
C LEU A 102 1.48 -7.73 -2.16
N ILE A 103 1.83 -6.90 -3.14
CA ILE A 103 1.07 -6.79 -4.39
C ILE A 103 1.02 -8.14 -5.12
N ASN A 104 2.15 -8.81 -5.25
CA ASN A 104 2.26 -10.11 -5.92
C ASN A 104 1.39 -11.18 -5.23
N LYS A 105 1.56 -11.31 -3.91
CA LYS A 105 0.98 -12.43 -3.16
C LYS A 105 -0.49 -12.20 -2.78
N TYR A 106 -0.82 -10.98 -2.37
CA TYR A 106 -2.11 -10.67 -1.74
C TYR A 106 -2.91 -9.59 -2.46
N GLY A 107 -2.22 -8.62 -3.04
CA GLY A 107 -2.82 -7.43 -3.61
C GLY A 107 -3.21 -7.58 -5.08
N THR A 108 -3.45 -6.42 -5.67
CA THR A 108 -3.76 -6.22 -7.09
C THR A 108 -3.27 -4.86 -7.55
N ILE A 109 -3.10 -4.67 -8.85
CA ILE A 109 -2.73 -3.39 -9.46
C ILE A 109 -3.77 -2.94 -10.48
N GLY A 110 -3.80 -1.65 -10.76
CA GLY A 110 -4.63 -1.08 -11.82
C GLY A 110 -5.86 -0.36 -11.30
N ALA A 111 -6.47 0.41 -12.20
CA ALA A 111 -7.70 1.11 -11.91
C ALA A 111 -8.83 0.10 -11.68
N ARG A 112 -9.83 0.50 -10.88
CA ARG A 112 -11.07 -0.28 -10.68
C ARG A 112 -10.89 -1.60 -9.91
N CYS A 113 -9.76 -1.88 -9.27
CA CYS A 113 -9.64 -3.05 -8.38
C CYS A 113 -10.63 -3.00 -7.22
N THR A 114 -10.81 -1.83 -6.63
CA THR A 114 -11.76 -1.59 -5.55
C THR A 114 -13.22 -1.48 -6.01
N LEU A 115 -13.51 -1.63 -7.30
CA LEU A 115 -14.90 -1.71 -7.80
C LEU A 115 -15.39 -3.16 -7.88
N LYS A 116 -14.59 -4.11 -7.39
CA LYS A 116 -14.84 -5.55 -7.45
C LYS A 116 -15.17 -6.09 -6.06
N PRO A 117 -16.07 -7.07 -5.93
CA PRO A 117 -16.70 -7.83 -7.01
C PRO A 117 -17.81 -7.04 -7.71
N SER A 118 -18.06 -7.35 -8.99
CA SER A 118 -19.13 -6.72 -9.75
C SER A 118 -19.67 -7.65 -10.82
N ASP A 119 -20.99 -7.65 -10.99
CA ASP A 119 -21.69 -8.46 -11.98
C ASP A 119 -21.58 -7.87 -13.41
N LYS A 120 -20.99 -6.68 -13.55
CA LYS A 120 -20.87 -6.01 -14.85
C LYS A 120 -19.67 -6.58 -15.63
N PRO A 121 -19.82 -6.90 -16.93
CA PRO A 121 -18.77 -7.54 -17.74
C PRO A 121 -17.43 -6.78 -17.81
N TYR A 122 -17.44 -5.46 -17.66
CA TYR A 122 -16.27 -4.58 -17.71
C TYR A 122 -15.59 -4.38 -16.33
N TYR A 123 -16.11 -5.01 -15.28
CA TYR A 123 -15.50 -5.07 -13.95
C TYR A 123 -15.11 -6.52 -13.56
N ARG A 124 -14.86 -7.38 -14.56
CA ARG A 124 -14.21 -8.70 -14.39
C ARG A 124 -12.94 -8.59 -13.55
N ASP A 125 -12.41 -9.72 -13.09
CA ASP A 125 -11.25 -9.90 -12.21
C ASP A 125 -9.87 -9.45 -12.77
N TYR A 126 -9.80 -8.30 -13.45
CA TYR A 126 -8.57 -7.66 -13.89
C TYR A 126 -7.79 -7.04 -12.72
N GLY A 127 -6.48 -6.98 -12.88
CA GLY A 127 -5.57 -6.35 -11.91
C GLY A 127 -4.88 -7.33 -10.97
N ILE A 128 -5.23 -8.62 -11.04
CA ILE A 128 -4.42 -9.67 -10.42
C ILE A 128 -3.19 -9.89 -11.28
N VAL A 129 -2.03 -9.74 -10.66
CA VAL A 129 -0.73 -10.02 -11.25
C VAL A 129 0.01 -11.01 -10.38
N ARG A 130 0.85 -11.82 -11.02
CA ARG A 130 1.78 -12.73 -10.36
C ARG A 130 3.14 -12.53 -10.98
N ALA A 131 4.16 -12.35 -10.14
CA ALA A 131 5.54 -12.29 -10.56
C ALA A 131 5.96 -13.69 -11.04
N GLU A 132 6.58 -13.74 -12.21
CA GLU A 132 7.21 -14.96 -12.71
C GLU A 132 8.64 -15.01 -12.21
N GLY A 133 8.95 -15.99 -11.36
CA GLY A 133 10.27 -16.13 -10.77
C GLY A 133 10.58 -15.07 -9.70
N LYS A 134 11.85 -15.05 -9.28
CA LYS A 134 12.35 -14.02 -8.37
C LYS A 134 12.56 -12.72 -9.15
N PRO A 135 12.12 -11.56 -8.62
CA PRO A 135 12.48 -10.27 -9.20
C PRO A 135 14.00 -10.17 -9.31
N ASP A 136 14.52 -9.69 -10.44
CA ASP A 136 15.90 -9.23 -10.51
C ASP A 136 16.01 -7.93 -9.72
N VAL A 137 16.41 -8.08 -8.44
CA VAL A 137 16.52 -6.95 -7.51
C VAL A 137 17.82 -6.18 -7.72
N GLY A 138 18.87 -6.77 -8.32
CA GLY A 138 20.16 -6.12 -8.55
C GLY A 138 20.60 -5.18 -7.41
N LYS A 139 20.82 -3.90 -7.72
CA LYS A 139 21.22 -2.85 -6.75
C LYS A 139 20.09 -2.42 -5.77
N LEU A 140 18.87 -2.90 -5.98
CA LEU A 140 17.70 -2.66 -5.12
C LEU A 140 17.59 -3.67 -3.98
N GLU A 141 18.55 -4.58 -3.83
CA GLU A 141 18.66 -5.39 -2.62
C GLU A 141 18.92 -4.49 -1.41
N SER A 142 18.17 -4.74 -0.34
CA SER A 142 18.34 -4.06 0.94
C SER A 142 19.15 -4.93 1.89
N HIS A 143 20.05 -4.30 2.64
CA HIS A 143 20.81 -4.95 3.71
C HIS A 143 20.22 -4.73 5.10
N PHE A 144 19.00 -4.18 5.19
CA PHE A 144 18.32 -3.92 6.47
C PHE A 144 17.53 -5.13 6.97
N SER A 145 17.56 -5.34 8.29
CA SER A 145 16.63 -6.23 8.98
C SER A 145 15.27 -5.57 9.24
N LYS A 146 14.25 -6.38 9.52
CA LYS A 146 12.92 -5.93 9.96
C LYS A 146 13.01 -5.02 11.20
N GLU A 147 13.88 -5.36 12.15
CA GLU A 147 14.08 -4.63 13.41
C GLU A 147 14.77 -3.28 13.17
N GLN A 148 15.82 -3.24 12.34
CA GLN A 148 16.47 -1.99 11.95
C GLN A 148 15.49 -1.03 11.29
N LEU A 149 14.64 -1.55 10.40
CA LEU A 149 13.61 -0.75 9.75
C LEU A 149 12.54 -0.26 10.74
N LYS A 150 12.08 -1.10 11.67
CA LYS A 150 11.15 -0.69 12.75
C LYS A 150 11.75 0.47 13.56
N ASN A 151 13.03 0.39 13.92
CA ASN A 151 13.73 1.45 14.68
C ASN A 151 13.88 2.75 13.87
N TYR A 152 14.18 2.66 12.57
CA TYR A 152 14.18 3.83 11.68
C TYR A 152 12.79 4.48 11.64
N LEU A 153 11.74 3.68 11.42
CA LEU A 153 10.37 4.16 11.31
C LEU A 153 9.83 4.73 12.63
N ALA A 154 10.25 4.20 13.78
CA ALA A 154 9.89 4.73 15.10
C ALA A 154 10.46 6.13 15.31
N ARG A 155 11.76 6.32 15.04
CA ARG A 155 12.42 7.64 15.11
C ARG A 155 11.77 8.65 14.17
N GLN A 156 11.49 8.22 12.94
CA GLN A 156 10.78 9.04 11.96
C GLN A 156 9.41 9.45 12.50
N ARG A 157 8.62 8.51 13.03
CA ARG A 157 7.31 8.79 13.60
C ARG A 157 7.37 9.80 14.74
N GLU A 158 8.32 9.69 15.65
CA GLU A 158 8.47 10.63 16.77
C GLU A 158 8.67 12.07 16.29
N ILE A 159 9.41 12.28 15.18
CA ILE A 159 9.60 13.62 14.60
C ILE A 159 8.26 14.19 14.14
N PHE A 160 7.44 13.39 13.45
CA PHE A 160 6.12 13.82 12.97
C PHE A 160 5.14 14.06 14.13
N GLU A 161 5.16 13.21 15.15
CA GLU A 161 4.30 13.38 16.35
C GLU A 161 4.65 14.67 17.11
N LYS A 162 5.94 15.00 17.25
CA LYS A 162 6.39 16.29 17.84
C LYS A 162 5.92 17.51 17.03
N GLN A 163 5.66 17.33 15.74
CA GLN A 163 5.09 18.37 14.87
C GLN A 163 3.55 18.37 14.89
N GLY A 164 2.91 17.57 15.74
CA GLY A 164 1.45 17.48 15.85
C GLY A 164 0.80 16.63 14.75
N CYS A 165 1.58 15.88 13.97
CA CYS A 165 1.03 14.96 12.99
C CYS A 165 0.50 13.70 13.68
N THR A 166 -0.73 13.32 13.34
CA THR A 166 -1.36 12.09 13.82
C THR A 166 -1.69 11.18 12.64
N MET A 167 -1.82 9.88 12.89
CA MET A 167 -2.35 8.93 11.92
C MET A 167 -3.80 8.59 12.29
N PRO A 168 -4.80 9.14 11.57
CA PRO A 168 -6.19 8.74 11.72
C PRO A 168 -6.34 7.22 11.63
N SER A 169 -7.21 6.64 12.46
CA SER A 169 -7.46 5.19 12.47
C SER A 169 -8.02 4.68 11.13
N GLU A 170 -8.65 5.54 10.34
CA GLU A 170 -9.19 5.22 9.02
C GLU A 170 -8.12 5.08 7.92
N TRP A 171 -6.90 5.58 8.17
CA TRP A 171 -5.82 5.44 7.22
C TRP A 171 -5.37 3.99 7.13
N PRO A 172 -5.13 3.45 5.92
CA PRO A 172 -4.74 2.06 5.76
C PRO A 172 -3.48 1.73 6.55
N ASP A 173 -3.58 0.74 7.43
CA ASP A 173 -2.48 0.23 8.23
C ASP A 173 -2.43 -1.28 8.06
N LEU A 174 -1.29 -1.80 7.58
CA LEU A 174 -1.13 -3.22 7.24
C LEU A 174 -1.48 -4.17 8.40
N ARG A 175 -1.39 -3.74 9.67
CA ARG A 175 -1.82 -4.56 10.81
C ARG A 175 -3.31 -4.90 10.79
N TYR A 176 -4.12 -4.07 10.13
CA TYR A 176 -5.57 -4.21 10.02
C TYR A 176 -6.01 -4.63 8.61
N PHE A 177 -5.07 -5.14 7.79
CA PHE A 177 -5.40 -5.76 6.52
C PHE A 177 -5.85 -7.20 6.73
N ILE A 178 -6.80 -7.60 5.88
CA ILE A 178 -7.34 -8.95 5.81
C ILE A 178 -7.12 -9.43 4.38
N PHE A 179 -6.53 -10.61 4.23
CA PHE A 179 -6.25 -11.23 2.95
C PHE A 179 -6.93 -12.59 2.87
N ALA A 180 -7.36 -12.99 1.68
CA ALA A 180 -7.69 -14.37 1.35
C ALA A 180 -7.11 -14.63 -0.05
N PRO A 181 -5.88 -15.16 -0.15
CA PRO A 181 -5.14 -15.23 -1.41
C PRO A 181 -5.72 -16.25 -2.42
N ASP A 182 -6.53 -17.20 -1.92
CA ASP A 182 -7.07 -18.35 -2.66
C ASP A 182 -8.60 -18.46 -2.57
N SER A 183 -9.27 -17.41 -2.07
CA SER A 183 -10.74 -17.31 -2.03
C SER A 183 -11.22 -15.89 -2.28
N GLY A 184 -12.48 -15.75 -2.68
CA GLY A 184 -13.14 -14.48 -2.98
C GLY A 184 -14.63 -14.56 -2.66
N LEU A 185 -15.27 -13.40 -2.57
CA LEU A 185 -16.69 -13.23 -2.30
C LEU A 185 -17.46 -12.97 -3.60
N GLU A 186 -18.69 -13.44 -3.62
CA GLU A 186 -19.70 -13.03 -4.60
C GLU A 186 -20.18 -11.60 -4.33
N SER A 187 -20.77 -10.96 -5.35
CA SER A 187 -21.33 -9.61 -5.25
C SER A 187 -22.35 -9.46 -4.11
N GLY A 188 -23.19 -10.47 -3.86
CA GLY A 188 -24.15 -10.48 -2.75
C GLY A 188 -23.48 -10.54 -1.39
N GLU A 189 -22.58 -11.50 -1.20
CA GLU A 189 -21.85 -11.69 0.05
C GLU A 189 -20.96 -10.49 0.41
N TYR A 190 -20.37 -9.86 -0.61
CA TYR A 190 -19.59 -8.65 -0.46
C TYR A 190 -20.44 -7.47 0.02
N ARG A 191 -21.65 -7.29 -0.54
CA ARG A 191 -22.57 -6.24 -0.09
C ARG A 191 -22.99 -6.44 1.36
N GLU A 192 -23.18 -7.69 1.80
CA GLU A 192 -23.46 -7.99 3.20
C GLU A 192 -22.33 -7.51 4.13
N ILE A 193 -21.06 -7.65 3.72
CA ILE A 193 -19.92 -7.11 4.47
C ILE A 193 -19.94 -5.58 4.48
N GLN A 194 -20.33 -4.94 3.37
CA GLN A 194 -20.42 -3.49 3.28
C GLN A 194 -21.53 -2.89 4.13
N VAL A 195 -22.54 -3.67 4.55
CA VAL A 195 -23.68 -3.18 5.36
C VAL A 195 -23.64 -3.66 6.81
N LEU A 196 -22.48 -4.08 7.31
CA LEU A 196 -22.30 -4.53 8.70
C LEU A 196 -22.50 -3.42 9.76
N ASP A 197 -23.18 -2.33 9.43
CA ASP A 197 -23.43 -1.15 10.27
C ASP A 197 -22.13 -0.53 10.80
N ILE A 198 -21.13 -0.49 9.92
CA ILE A 198 -19.85 0.14 10.17
C ILE A 198 -19.72 1.19 9.07
N GLU A 199 -20.00 2.45 9.41
CA GLU A 199 -19.96 3.58 8.48
C GLU A 199 -18.70 3.60 7.61
N PHE A 200 -17.55 3.25 8.20
CA PHE A 200 -16.26 3.13 7.52
C PHE A 200 -16.27 2.15 6.31
N LEU A 201 -17.09 1.09 6.35
CA LEU A 201 -17.18 0.06 5.30
C LEU A 201 -18.20 0.37 4.21
N HIS A 202 -19.16 1.26 4.49
CA HIS A 202 -20.30 1.52 3.61
C HIS A 202 -19.87 2.08 2.25
N GLY A 203 -18.66 2.64 2.16
CA GLY A 203 -18.19 3.34 0.98
C GLY A 203 -19.01 4.60 0.75
N GLU A 204 -18.43 5.59 0.07
CA GLU A 204 -19.18 6.77 -0.36
C GLU A 204 -19.21 6.80 -1.88
N LYS A 205 -20.27 7.36 -2.46
CA LYS A 205 -20.37 7.55 -3.91
C LYS A 205 -19.19 8.40 -4.38
N GLY A 206 -18.28 7.79 -5.16
CA GLY A 206 -17.05 8.43 -5.63
C GLY A 206 -15.79 8.12 -4.81
N LYS A 207 -15.90 7.44 -3.66
CA LYS A 207 -14.76 6.91 -2.90
C LYS A 207 -14.57 5.41 -3.18
N ALA A 208 -13.32 4.97 -3.26
CA ALA A 208 -12.98 3.57 -3.48
C ALA A 208 -13.42 2.69 -2.29
N ASN A 209 -13.93 1.48 -2.57
CA ASN A 209 -14.21 0.51 -1.52
C ASN A 209 -12.94 0.16 -0.72
N LYS A 210 -13.15 -0.23 0.55
CA LYS A 210 -12.07 -0.65 1.46
C LYS A 210 -11.58 -2.08 1.23
N PHE A 211 -12.41 -2.87 0.55
CA PHE A 211 -12.13 -4.22 0.13
C PHE A 211 -12.11 -4.32 -1.39
N ALA A 212 -11.49 -5.37 -1.88
CA ALA A 212 -11.55 -5.81 -3.25
C ALA A 212 -11.69 -7.33 -3.25
N SER A 213 -12.63 -7.85 -4.02
CA SER A 213 -12.79 -9.29 -4.20
C SER A 213 -12.87 -9.69 -5.67
N PHE A 214 -12.23 -10.81 -5.97
CA PHE A 214 -12.01 -11.35 -7.29
C PHE A 214 -12.43 -12.82 -7.25
N LYS A 215 -13.66 -13.08 -7.69
CA LYS A 215 -14.31 -14.39 -7.60
C LYS A 215 -13.61 -15.44 -8.46
N LEU A 216 -13.56 -15.23 -9.77
CA LEU A 216 -13.07 -16.19 -10.76
C LEU A 216 -11.58 -16.49 -10.58
N LYS A 217 -10.82 -15.48 -10.18
CA LYS A 217 -9.38 -15.59 -9.96
C LYS A 217 -9.01 -15.86 -8.51
N LYS A 218 -10.00 -16.03 -7.63
CA LYS A 218 -9.90 -16.38 -6.21
C LYS A 218 -8.92 -15.48 -5.45
N ARG A 219 -9.31 -14.23 -5.22
CA ARG A 219 -8.53 -13.31 -4.38
C ARG A 219 -9.44 -12.36 -3.62
N PHE A 220 -9.12 -12.12 -2.35
CA PHE A 220 -9.71 -11.09 -1.53
C PHE A 220 -8.62 -10.34 -0.79
N TRP A 221 -8.76 -9.03 -0.71
CA TRP A 221 -7.96 -8.22 0.19
C TRP A 221 -8.70 -6.93 0.56
N GLY A 222 -8.35 -6.37 1.70
CA GLY A 222 -8.72 -5.01 2.09
C GLY A 222 -8.37 -4.76 3.53
N TYR A 223 -8.93 -3.70 4.10
CA TYR A 223 -8.55 -3.27 5.43
C TYR A 223 -9.72 -2.67 6.20
N THR A 224 -9.66 -2.77 7.52
CA THR A 224 -10.53 -2.02 8.43
C THR A 224 -9.81 -0.79 8.95
N LYS A 225 -10.55 0.12 9.60
CA LYS A 225 -9.90 1.10 10.49
C LYS A 225 -9.09 0.38 11.57
N ALA A 226 -8.10 1.08 12.12
CA ALA A 226 -7.25 0.62 13.22
C ALA A 226 -8.03 0.54 14.54
N ASP A 227 -8.90 -0.45 14.63
CA ASP A 227 -9.86 -0.69 15.71
C ASP A 227 -10.07 -2.21 15.81
N GLU A 228 -9.66 -2.81 16.93
CA GLU A 228 -9.69 -4.26 17.10
C GLU A 228 -11.11 -4.83 17.11
N TYR A 229 -12.10 -4.09 17.63
CA TYR A 229 -13.49 -4.54 17.64
C TYR A 229 -14.01 -4.65 16.21
N VAL A 230 -13.82 -3.61 15.41
CA VAL A 230 -14.23 -3.60 14.00
C VAL A 230 -13.48 -4.66 13.19
N PHE A 231 -12.17 -4.78 13.37
CA PHE A 231 -11.36 -5.81 12.71
C PHE A 231 -11.87 -7.22 13.00
N ASN A 232 -12.07 -7.55 14.29
CA ASN A 232 -12.54 -8.87 14.70
C ASN A 232 -13.96 -9.17 14.21
N ARG A 233 -14.86 -8.17 14.23
CA ARG A 233 -16.22 -8.31 13.70
C ARG A 233 -16.20 -8.65 12.21
N VAL A 234 -15.43 -7.92 11.41
CA VAL A 234 -15.30 -8.18 9.96
C VAL A 234 -14.70 -9.57 9.71
N CYS A 235 -13.60 -9.92 10.39
CA CYS A 235 -12.97 -11.24 10.27
C CYS A 235 -13.94 -12.39 10.58
N LYS A 236 -14.79 -12.23 11.61
CA LYS A 236 -15.81 -13.24 11.95
C LYS A 236 -16.81 -13.45 10.81
N GLU A 237 -17.29 -12.36 10.19
CA GLU A 237 -18.25 -12.45 9.09
C GLU A 237 -17.62 -13.01 7.81
N LEU A 238 -16.38 -12.63 7.49
CA LEU A 238 -15.66 -13.20 6.34
C LEU A 238 -15.42 -14.71 6.51
N LYS A 239 -15.09 -15.17 7.72
CA LYS A 239 -14.94 -16.61 8.02
C LYS A 239 -16.24 -17.40 7.86
N LYS A 240 -17.37 -16.84 8.30
CA LYS A 240 -18.70 -17.47 8.11
C LYS A 240 -19.02 -17.66 6.62
N LYS A 241 -18.48 -16.79 5.76
CA LYS A 241 -18.57 -16.86 4.30
C LYS A 241 -17.54 -17.80 3.67
N GLY A 242 -16.81 -18.57 4.47
CA GLY A 242 -15.89 -19.60 4.00
C GLY A 242 -14.54 -19.07 3.50
N LEU A 243 -14.18 -17.81 3.78
CA LEU A 243 -12.86 -17.31 3.41
C LEU A 243 -11.78 -17.82 4.36
N GLU A 244 -10.71 -18.34 3.76
CA GLU A 244 -9.47 -18.68 4.45
C GLU A 244 -8.63 -17.41 4.63
N LEU A 245 -8.74 -16.82 5.82
CA LEU A 245 -8.14 -15.52 6.11
C LEU A 245 -6.68 -15.63 6.51
N LYS A 246 -5.89 -14.65 6.05
CA LYS A 246 -4.57 -14.31 6.56
C LYS A 246 -4.56 -12.85 6.99
N TYR A 247 -4.01 -12.55 8.17
CA TYR A 247 -4.03 -11.19 8.71
C TYR A 247 -2.73 -10.47 8.43
N GLY A 248 -2.80 -9.17 8.16
CA GLY A 248 -1.59 -8.41 7.87
C GLY A 248 -0.60 -8.32 9.04
N LYS A 249 -1.04 -8.44 10.30
CA LYS A 249 -0.13 -8.66 11.46
C LYS A 249 0.72 -9.93 11.30
N GLU A 250 0.11 -11.03 10.87
CA GLU A 250 0.81 -12.31 10.64
C GLU A 250 1.74 -12.24 9.43
N VAL A 251 1.33 -11.52 8.38
CA VAL A 251 2.18 -11.27 7.21
C VAL A 251 3.44 -10.49 7.62
N ILE A 252 3.29 -9.45 8.43
CA ILE A 252 4.42 -8.67 8.95
C ILE A 252 5.34 -9.53 9.83
N GLU A 253 4.78 -10.43 10.64
CA GLU A 253 5.60 -11.20 11.56
C GLU A 253 6.34 -12.35 10.86
N ASN A 254 5.63 -13.09 10.01
CA ASN A 254 6.10 -14.37 9.51
C ASN A 254 6.70 -14.31 8.10
N GLU A 255 6.50 -13.21 7.36
CA GLU A 255 6.88 -13.14 5.94
C GLU A 255 7.77 -11.94 5.59
N PHE A 256 7.95 -11.00 6.51
CA PHE A 256 8.79 -9.83 6.32
C PHE A 256 10.18 -10.02 6.92
#